data_AF-A0A0L7KRY2-F1
#
_entry.id   AF-A0A0L7KRY2-F1
#
_cell.length_a   1.000
_cell.length_b   1.000
_cell.length_c   1.000
_cell.angle_alpha   90.00
_cell.angle_beta   90.00
_cell.angle_gamma   90.00
#
_symmetry.space_group_name_H-M   'P 1'
#
loop_
_entity.id
_entity.type
_entity.pdbx_description
1 polymer ?
#
loop_
_entity_poly.entity_id
_entity_poly.type
_entity_poly.pdbx_seq_one_letter_code
_entity_poly.pdbx_strand_id
1 'polypeptide(L)'
;MRNCSDLGISLVGGNAVGIFVHSVQIESPAYNAGLRTGDQILEYNNVDLRRATAEQAALELAKPADKCPTAQFGRAMWEPVGCNVVSYSSVRSQVSVLVRHDLQQYHEIKDKPGDAFYVRAGFDRCTKITSIGMDTVDEYSLWFRWPWEKKESKAFFRGSRTSAERDPLVYLSRSDPDLDTLYAPPASEVSLEDHCQYKYLFNYRGVAASFRFKHLFLCKSLVFHVGDTWLEFFYPSLIPWVHYVPISSTATKEEIKKYIEYFKEHDSIAREIAERGFEHIWNNLTDKDVKCYWKKLLKKYAKLVKYDVEKDKDLILIN
;
A
#
# COMPACT_ATOMS: atom_id res chain seq x y z
N MET A 1 14.66 -24.81 1.21
CA MET A 1 13.35 -25.02 0.56
C MET A 1 13.17 -23.89 -0.45
N ARG A 2 12.94 -24.21 -1.73
CA ARG A 2 12.80 -23.19 -2.79
C ARG A 2 11.40 -22.58 -2.67
N ASN A 3 11.31 -21.27 -2.47
CA ASN A 3 10.03 -20.55 -2.47
C ASN A 3 9.34 -20.78 -3.81
N CYS A 4 8.12 -21.30 -3.77
CA CYS A 4 7.24 -21.29 -4.93
C CYS A 4 6.95 -19.82 -5.22
N SER A 5 7.47 -19.33 -6.35
CA SER A 5 7.37 -17.94 -6.76
C SER A 5 5.92 -17.53 -6.95
N ASP A 6 5.56 -16.39 -6.37
CA ASP A 6 4.35 -15.62 -6.68
C ASP A 6 4.08 -15.63 -8.19
N LEU A 7 2.80 -15.80 -8.58
CA LEU A 7 2.37 -15.77 -9.99
C LEU A 7 2.67 -14.40 -10.64
N GLY A 8 2.89 -13.37 -9.82
CA GLY A 8 3.24 -12.03 -10.28
C GLY A 8 2.04 -11.27 -10.82
N ILE A 9 0.85 -11.50 -10.27
CA ILE A 9 -0.39 -10.81 -10.64
C ILE A 9 -0.96 -10.06 -9.45
N SER A 10 -1.65 -8.95 -9.71
CA SER A 10 -2.54 -8.31 -8.74
C SER A 10 -3.99 -8.50 -9.17
N LEU A 11 -4.90 -8.59 -8.19
CA LEU A 11 -6.32 -8.85 -8.42
C LEU A 11 -7.17 -7.68 -7.96
N VAL A 12 -8.30 -7.48 -8.62
CA VAL A 12 -9.39 -6.59 -8.21
C VAL A 12 -10.74 -7.30 -8.36
N GLY A 13 -11.76 -6.83 -7.65
CA GLY A 13 -13.11 -7.39 -7.68
C GLY A 13 -13.44 -8.24 -6.44
N GLY A 14 -14.32 -9.25 -6.61
CA GLY A 14 -14.83 -10.07 -5.51
C GLY A 14 -16.13 -10.80 -5.88
N ASN A 15 -16.80 -11.39 -4.90
CA ASN A 15 -17.95 -12.28 -5.10
C ASN A 15 -19.16 -11.63 -5.81
N ALA A 16 -19.27 -10.30 -5.74
CA ALA A 16 -20.34 -9.54 -6.40
C ALA A 16 -20.07 -9.30 -7.89
N VAL A 17 -18.81 -9.18 -8.30
CA VAL A 17 -18.43 -8.67 -9.63
C VAL A 17 -17.50 -9.60 -10.41
N GLY A 18 -16.94 -10.62 -9.76
CA GLY A 18 -15.91 -11.52 -10.29
C GLY A 18 -14.50 -11.09 -9.89
N ILE A 19 -13.52 -11.96 -10.16
CA ILE A 19 -12.11 -11.72 -9.85
C ILE A 19 -11.37 -11.37 -11.14
N PHE A 20 -10.66 -10.25 -11.17
CA PHE A 20 -10.00 -9.73 -12.37
C PHE A 20 -8.52 -9.46 -12.15
N VAL A 21 -7.71 -9.69 -13.17
CA VAL A 21 -6.29 -9.31 -13.21
C VAL A 21 -6.18 -7.79 -13.40
N HIS A 22 -5.54 -7.13 -12.44
CA HIS A 22 -5.29 -5.68 -12.47
C HIS A 22 -3.92 -5.35 -13.07
N SER A 23 -2.87 -6.06 -12.64
CA SER A 23 -1.53 -5.94 -13.21
C SER A 23 -0.83 -7.29 -13.28
N VAL A 24 0.11 -7.40 -14.22
CA VAL A 24 0.96 -8.56 -14.43
C VAL A 24 2.41 -8.10 -14.44
N GLN A 25 3.23 -8.65 -13.55
CA GLN A 25 4.65 -8.37 -13.48
C GLN A 25 5.35 -8.95 -14.71
N ILE A 26 6.18 -8.14 -15.38
CA ILE A 26 6.96 -8.56 -16.55
C ILE A 26 7.86 -9.75 -16.18
N GLU A 27 8.01 -10.70 -17.09
CA GLU A 27 8.78 -11.96 -16.92
C GLU A 27 8.26 -12.92 -15.83
N SER A 28 7.13 -12.62 -15.18
CA SER A 28 6.49 -13.52 -14.22
C SER A 28 5.90 -14.79 -14.87
N PRO A 29 5.59 -15.83 -14.09
CA PRO A 29 4.86 -17.00 -14.61
C PRO A 29 3.57 -16.62 -15.32
N ALA A 30 2.82 -15.63 -14.81
CA ALA A 30 1.60 -15.14 -15.43
C ALA A 30 1.85 -14.37 -16.74
N TYR A 31 2.91 -13.55 -16.79
CA TYR A 31 3.31 -12.84 -18.01
C TYR A 31 3.69 -13.81 -19.12
N ASN A 32 4.51 -14.80 -18.79
CA ASN A 32 4.95 -15.83 -19.74
C ASN A 32 3.81 -16.75 -20.17
N ALA A 33 2.79 -16.94 -19.32
CA ALA A 33 1.56 -17.63 -19.69
C ALA A 33 0.69 -16.78 -20.63
N GLY A 34 0.80 -15.46 -20.60
CA GLY A 34 0.02 -14.55 -21.44
C GLY A 34 -1.21 -13.95 -20.77
N LEU A 35 -1.29 -14.01 -19.42
CA LEU A 35 -2.30 -13.26 -18.67
C LEU A 35 -2.08 -11.76 -18.84
N ARG A 36 -3.17 -11.01 -18.86
CA ARG A 36 -3.15 -9.55 -19.03
C ARG A 36 -4.21 -8.87 -18.19
N THR A 37 -4.02 -7.57 -17.99
CA THR A 37 -5.01 -6.72 -17.32
C THR A 37 -6.37 -6.83 -17.99
N GLY A 38 -7.42 -6.97 -17.18
CA GLY A 38 -8.80 -7.14 -17.64
C GLY A 38 -9.25 -8.59 -17.85
N ASP A 39 -8.36 -9.57 -17.63
CA ASP A 39 -8.75 -10.98 -17.62
C ASP A 39 -9.50 -11.32 -16.32
N GLN A 40 -10.74 -11.78 -16.44
CA GLN A 40 -11.52 -12.36 -15.34
C GLN A 40 -11.09 -13.80 -15.11
N ILE A 41 -10.72 -14.15 -13.88
CA ILE A 41 -10.39 -15.52 -13.49
C ILE A 41 -11.71 -16.27 -13.22
N LEU A 42 -12.02 -17.23 -14.07
CA LEU A 42 -13.21 -18.08 -13.94
C LEU A 42 -12.93 -19.33 -13.11
N GLU A 43 -11.74 -19.90 -13.25
CA GLU A 43 -11.34 -21.14 -12.58
C GLU A 43 -9.83 -21.16 -12.36
N TYR A 44 -9.41 -21.72 -11.22
CA TYR A 44 -8.00 -21.97 -10.91
C TYR A 44 -7.85 -23.36 -10.29
N ASN A 45 -7.06 -24.25 -10.91
CA ASN A 45 -6.83 -25.63 -10.45
C ASN A 45 -8.13 -26.42 -10.17
N ASN A 46 -9.14 -26.29 -11.05
CA ASN A 46 -10.49 -26.87 -10.90
C ASN A 46 -11.36 -26.26 -9.79
N VAL A 47 -10.94 -25.14 -9.21
CA VAL A 47 -11.76 -24.35 -8.27
C VAL A 47 -12.46 -23.24 -9.03
N ASP A 48 -13.80 -23.23 -9.02
CA ASP A 48 -14.60 -22.16 -9.63
C ASP A 48 -14.43 -20.86 -8.84
N LEU A 49 -13.96 -19.81 -9.52
CA LEU A 49 -13.73 -18.47 -8.96
C LEU A 49 -14.72 -17.41 -9.46
N ARG A 50 -15.73 -17.78 -10.27
CA ARG A 50 -16.70 -16.84 -10.86
C ARG A 50 -17.45 -16.01 -9.83
N ARG A 51 -17.66 -16.56 -8.63
CA ARG A 51 -18.34 -15.89 -7.50
C ARG A 51 -17.50 -15.93 -6.21
N ALA A 52 -16.21 -16.19 -6.33
CA ALA A 52 -15.31 -16.20 -5.18
C ALA A 52 -15.15 -14.79 -4.61
N THR A 53 -15.00 -14.70 -3.28
CA THR A 53 -14.52 -13.49 -2.63
C THR A 53 -13.07 -13.22 -3.00
N ALA A 54 -12.62 -11.96 -2.85
CA ALA A 54 -11.23 -11.60 -3.13
C ALA A 54 -10.25 -12.41 -2.27
N GLU A 55 -10.62 -12.64 -1.00
CA GLU A 55 -9.85 -13.42 -0.04
C GLU A 55 -9.78 -14.90 -0.44
N GLN A 56 -10.89 -15.50 -0.85
CA GLN A 56 -10.90 -16.88 -1.35
C GLN A 56 -10.03 -17.02 -2.59
N ALA A 57 -10.15 -16.10 -3.55
CA ALA A 57 -9.33 -16.13 -4.76
C ALA A 57 -7.84 -15.99 -4.45
N ALA A 58 -7.48 -15.04 -3.57
CA ALA A 58 -6.09 -14.86 -3.14
C ALA A 58 -5.55 -16.10 -2.42
N LEU A 59 -6.35 -16.74 -1.56
CA LEU A 59 -5.97 -17.98 -0.88
C LEU A 59 -5.74 -19.12 -1.87
N GLU A 60 -6.64 -19.32 -2.83
CA GLU A 60 -6.51 -20.36 -3.86
C GLU A 60 -5.27 -20.15 -4.73
N LEU A 61 -5.00 -18.91 -5.15
CA LEU A 61 -3.83 -18.55 -5.95
C LEU A 61 -2.50 -18.64 -5.16
N ALA A 62 -2.56 -18.55 -3.83
CA ALA A 62 -1.42 -18.70 -2.94
C ALA A 62 -1.12 -20.16 -2.55
N LYS A 63 -2.01 -21.11 -2.88
CA LYS A 63 -1.76 -22.53 -2.57
C LYS A 63 -0.50 -22.99 -3.31
N PRO A 64 0.43 -23.68 -2.62
CA PRO A 64 1.62 -24.20 -3.27
C PRO A 64 1.23 -25.23 -4.32
N ALA A 65 1.72 -25.06 -5.55
CA ALA A 65 1.62 -26.10 -6.56
C ALA A 65 2.49 -27.29 -6.12
N ASP A 66 1.92 -28.50 -6.04
CA ASP A 66 2.51 -29.65 -5.34
C ASP A 66 3.90 -30.10 -5.85
N LYS A 67 4.41 -29.62 -7.00
CA LYS A 67 5.77 -29.92 -7.47
C LYS A 67 6.39 -28.76 -8.26
N CYS A 68 7.59 -28.36 -7.86
CA CYS A 68 8.41 -27.32 -8.49
C CYS A 68 9.34 -27.92 -9.56
N PRO A 69 9.23 -27.56 -10.87
CA PRO A 69 10.16 -28.01 -11.89
C PRO A 69 11.07 -26.88 -12.38
N THR A 70 12.32 -27.26 -12.57
CA THR A 70 13.40 -26.52 -13.23
C THR A 70 12.99 -26.04 -14.63
N ALA A 71 13.40 -24.81 -14.97
CA ALA A 71 13.10 -24.11 -16.20
C ALA A 71 13.41 -24.92 -17.47
N GLN A 72 12.40 -25.08 -18.33
CA GLN A 72 12.49 -25.29 -19.78
C GLN A 72 11.08 -25.08 -20.36
N PHE A 73 10.89 -24.01 -21.14
CA PHE A 73 9.60 -23.66 -21.74
C PHE A 73 9.44 -24.37 -23.09
N GLY A 74 8.39 -25.18 -23.21
CA GLY A 74 7.84 -25.66 -24.49
C GLY A 74 6.51 -24.95 -24.78
N ARG A 75 6.31 -24.52 -26.03
CA ARG A 75 5.05 -23.93 -26.51
C ARG A 75 3.87 -24.88 -26.25
N ALA A 76 2.86 -24.44 -25.51
CA ALA A 76 1.59 -25.15 -25.39
C ALA A 76 0.54 -24.61 -26.38
N MET A 77 -0.27 -25.53 -26.89
CA MET A 77 -1.16 -25.42 -28.04
C MET A 77 -2.50 -24.73 -27.74
N TRP A 78 -3.05 -24.09 -28.78
CA TRP A 78 -4.36 -23.46 -28.83
C TRP A 78 -5.47 -24.51 -29.02
N GLU A 79 -6.53 -24.48 -28.21
CA GLU A 79 -7.84 -25.04 -28.60
C GLU A 79 -8.96 -24.03 -28.29
N PRO A 80 -9.88 -23.77 -29.25
CA PRO A 80 -10.90 -22.74 -29.12
C PRO A 80 -12.16 -23.26 -28.42
N VAL A 81 -12.43 -22.78 -27.21
CA VAL A 81 -13.74 -22.93 -26.54
C VAL A 81 -14.39 -21.56 -26.40
N GLY A 82 -15.12 -21.13 -27.44
CA GLY A 82 -15.92 -19.89 -27.44
C GLY A 82 -15.09 -18.61 -27.48
N CYS A 83 -15.53 -17.62 -28.26
CA CYS A 83 -14.72 -16.48 -28.71
C CYS A 83 -14.06 -15.58 -27.65
N ASN A 84 -14.17 -15.82 -26.34
CA ASN A 84 -13.56 -14.99 -25.29
C ASN A 84 -12.98 -15.77 -24.10
N VAL A 85 -12.91 -17.10 -24.13
CA VAL A 85 -12.42 -17.91 -23.00
C VAL A 85 -11.10 -18.58 -23.37
N VAL A 86 -10.06 -18.33 -22.58
CA VAL A 86 -8.71 -18.89 -22.80
C VAL A 86 -8.33 -19.74 -21.59
N SER A 87 -7.82 -20.94 -21.86
CA SER A 87 -7.23 -21.80 -20.83
C SER A 87 -5.71 -21.76 -20.92
N TYR A 88 -5.04 -21.60 -19.78
CA TYR A 88 -3.59 -21.64 -19.69
C TYR A 88 -3.18 -22.83 -18.83
N SER A 89 -2.27 -23.65 -19.35
CA SER A 89 -1.70 -24.80 -18.62
C SER A 89 -0.18 -24.81 -18.76
N SER A 90 0.52 -24.94 -17.63
CA SER A 90 1.97 -25.15 -17.61
C SER A 90 2.28 -26.65 -17.72
N VAL A 91 3.14 -27.02 -18.67
CA VAL A 91 3.41 -28.43 -19.05
C VAL A 91 4.15 -29.23 -17.97
N ARG A 92 4.65 -28.61 -16.89
CA ARG A 92 5.35 -29.33 -15.81
C ARG A 92 4.91 -28.99 -14.38
N SER A 93 4.01 -28.04 -14.19
CA SER A 93 3.36 -27.77 -12.91
C SER A 93 1.87 -27.64 -13.23
N GLN A 94 1.02 -28.51 -12.67
CA GLN A 94 -0.43 -28.55 -12.93
C GLN A 94 -1.16 -27.31 -12.37
N VAL A 95 -0.75 -26.12 -12.82
CA VAL A 95 -1.48 -24.89 -12.60
C VAL A 95 -2.31 -24.66 -13.86
N SER A 96 -3.63 -24.83 -13.74
CA SER A 96 -4.60 -24.50 -14.77
C SER A 96 -5.34 -23.25 -14.37
N VAL A 97 -5.45 -22.30 -15.30
CA VAL A 97 -6.29 -21.12 -15.11
C VAL A 97 -7.18 -20.94 -16.32
N LEU A 98 -8.48 -20.79 -16.06
CA LEU A 98 -9.48 -20.46 -17.06
C LEU A 98 -9.83 -19.00 -16.90
N VAL A 99 -9.63 -18.21 -17.96
CA VAL A 99 -9.93 -16.78 -17.93
C VAL A 99 -10.84 -16.34 -19.06
N ARG A 100 -11.51 -15.22 -18.85
CA ARG A 100 -12.26 -14.50 -19.88
C ARG A 100 -11.85 -13.05 -19.90
N HIS A 101 -11.49 -12.54 -21.07
CA HIS A 101 -11.11 -11.14 -21.20
C HIS A 101 -12.35 -10.24 -21.23
N ASP A 102 -12.48 -9.34 -20.25
CA ASP A 102 -13.59 -8.37 -20.17
C ASP A 102 -13.08 -7.03 -19.60
N LEU A 103 -12.55 -6.20 -20.50
CA LEU A 103 -12.04 -4.86 -20.15
C LEU A 103 -13.15 -3.88 -19.74
N GLN A 104 -14.38 -4.06 -20.23
CA GLN A 104 -15.48 -3.16 -19.93
C GLN A 104 -15.91 -3.33 -18.47
N GLN A 105 -16.16 -4.56 -18.06
CA GLN A 105 -16.48 -4.87 -16.67
C GLN A 105 -15.29 -4.55 -15.75
N TYR A 106 -14.06 -4.83 -16.19
CA TYR A 106 -12.86 -4.40 -15.45
C TYR A 106 -12.81 -2.87 -15.22
N HIS A 107 -13.18 -2.05 -16.20
CA HIS A 107 -13.20 -0.59 -16.03
C HIS A 107 -14.31 -0.07 -15.13
N GLU A 108 -15.41 -0.82 -15.00
CA GLU A 108 -16.49 -0.49 -14.06
C GLU A 108 -16.14 -0.83 -12.61
N ILE A 109 -15.40 -1.93 -12.40
CA ILE A 109 -15.04 -2.44 -11.06
C ILE A 109 -13.71 -1.92 -10.55
N LYS A 110 -12.77 -1.58 -11.44
CA LYS A 110 -11.46 -1.08 -11.00
C LYS A 110 -11.71 0.23 -10.27
N ASP A 111 -10.98 0.42 -9.19
CA ASP A 111 -10.99 1.68 -8.47
C ASP A 111 -10.77 2.83 -9.46
N LYS A 112 -11.72 3.75 -9.53
CA LYS A 112 -11.53 4.98 -10.30
C LYS A 112 -10.54 5.86 -9.55
N PRO A 113 -9.85 6.80 -10.22
CA PRO A 113 -9.05 7.81 -9.53
C PRO A 113 -9.90 8.52 -8.46
N GLY A 114 -9.69 8.17 -7.19
CA GLY A 114 -10.53 8.59 -6.06
C GLY A 114 -11.09 7.46 -5.19
N ASP A 115 -11.23 6.25 -5.73
CA ASP A 115 -11.85 5.09 -5.06
C ASP A 115 -10.84 4.20 -4.30
N ALA A 116 -9.58 4.16 -4.73
CA ALA A 116 -8.58 3.25 -4.16
C ALA A 116 -8.00 3.75 -2.82
N PHE A 117 -8.14 2.90 -1.80
CA PHE A 117 -7.25 2.86 -0.65
C PHE A 117 -6.18 1.81 -0.93
N TYR A 118 -4.94 2.23 -1.20
CA TYR A 118 -3.81 1.30 -1.17
C TYR A 118 -3.54 0.91 0.30
N VAL A 119 -3.99 -0.27 0.70
CA VAL A 119 -3.62 -0.89 1.97
C VAL A 119 -2.40 -1.78 1.71
N ARG A 120 -1.20 -1.19 1.74
CA ARG A 120 -0.04 -1.95 2.24
C ARG A 120 -0.13 -1.94 3.75
N ALA A 121 -0.68 -3.01 4.31
CA ALA A 121 -0.51 -3.38 5.71
C ALA A 121 0.79 -4.19 5.92
N GLY A 122 1.79 -4.02 5.06
CA GLY A 122 3.12 -4.57 5.22
C GLY A 122 4.06 -3.50 5.76
N PHE A 123 4.65 -3.73 6.94
CA PHE A 123 5.85 -3.03 7.40
C PHE A 123 7.09 -3.53 6.63
N ASP A 124 6.95 -3.67 5.32
CA ASP A 124 7.98 -4.21 4.46
C ASP A 124 9.02 -3.11 4.27
N ARG A 125 9.95 -3.04 5.23
CA ARG A 125 11.31 -2.66 4.90
C ARG A 125 11.68 -3.57 3.73
N CYS A 126 11.78 -3.03 2.52
CA CYS A 126 12.32 -3.76 1.38
C CYS A 126 13.81 -4.06 1.64
N THR A 127 14.12 -4.93 2.59
CA THR A 127 15.41 -5.61 2.61
C THR A 127 15.25 -6.79 1.66
N LYS A 128 15.74 -6.65 0.43
CA LYS A 128 16.16 -7.85 -0.31
C LYS A 128 17.25 -8.48 0.56
N ILE A 129 16.92 -9.59 1.23
CA ILE A 129 17.93 -10.44 1.85
C ILE A 129 18.72 -11.06 0.69
N THR A 130 19.77 -10.39 0.23
CA THR A 130 20.85 -11.08 -0.47
C THR A 130 21.56 -11.93 0.57
N SER A 131 21.84 -13.19 0.23
CA SER A 131 22.34 -14.22 1.14
C SER A 131 23.81 -14.03 1.53
N ILE A 132 24.26 -12.79 1.70
CA ILE A 132 25.64 -12.45 2.05
C ILE A 132 25.58 -11.24 3.00
N GLY A 133 25.93 -11.46 4.26
CA GLY A 133 26.48 -10.43 5.15
C GLY A 133 25.58 -9.23 5.47
N MET A 134 25.11 -9.20 6.71
CA MET A 134 24.81 -7.97 7.43
C MET A 134 26.08 -7.09 7.39
N ASP A 135 26.16 -6.06 6.52
CA ASP A 135 27.07 -4.89 6.60
C ASP A 135 27.07 -3.92 5.39
N THR A 136 26.21 -4.06 4.37
CA THR A 136 26.07 -3.01 3.33
C THR A 136 24.75 -2.27 3.48
N VAL A 137 24.83 -1.00 3.87
CA VAL A 137 23.70 -0.06 3.82
C VAL A 137 23.18 -0.04 2.37
N ASP A 138 21.91 -0.39 2.18
CA ASP A 138 21.29 -0.51 0.86
C ASP A 138 21.26 0.87 0.16
N GLU A 139 22.09 1.03 -0.87
CA GLU A 139 22.18 2.21 -1.74
C GLU A 139 20.83 2.52 -2.43
N TYR A 140 19.87 1.58 -2.42
CA TYR A 140 18.51 1.76 -2.93
C TYR A 140 17.51 2.27 -1.90
N SER A 141 17.90 2.53 -0.66
CA SER A 141 16.98 3.09 0.33
C SER A 141 16.57 4.52 -0.04
N LEU A 142 15.26 4.80 -0.03
CA LEU A 142 14.64 6.01 -0.61
C LEU A 142 15.22 7.34 -0.09
N TRP A 143 15.71 7.35 1.15
CA TRP A 143 16.33 8.51 1.77
C TRP A 143 17.79 8.75 1.33
N PHE A 144 18.48 7.77 0.73
CA PHE A 144 19.75 8.01 0.03
C PHE A 144 19.52 8.66 -1.34
N ARG A 145 18.42 8.32 -2.01
CA ARG A 145 18.04 8.95 -3.28
C ARG A 145 17.74 10.44 -3.12
N TRP A 146 17.12 10.81 -2.00
CA TRP A 146 16.67 12.17 -1.70
C TRP A 146 17.22 12.68 -0.36
N PRO A 147 18.52 13.02 -0.27
CA PRO A 147 19.06 13.73 0.89
C PRO A 147 18.38 15.09 1.04
N TRP A 148 18.37 15.63 2.27
CA TRP A 148 17.62 16.84 2.62
C TRP A 148 17.89 18.01 1.68
N GLU A 149 19.15 18.22 1.31
CA GLU A 149 19.62 19.31 0.46
C GLU A 149 19.13 19.20 -0.99
N LYS A 150 18.78 17.98 -1.46
CA LYS A 150 18.25 17.74 -2.81
C LYS A 150 16.72 17.82 -2.87
N LYS A 151 16.03 17.80 -1.74
CA LYS A 151 14.56 17.85 -1.69
C LYS A 151 14.06 19.22 -2.11
N GLU A 152 12.98 19.24 -2.89
CA GLU A 152 12.26 20.46 -3.23
C GLU A 152 11.66 21.11 -1.97
N SER A 153 11.92 22.40 -1.76
CA SER A 153 11.36 23.23 -0.68
C SER A 153 9.87 23.56 -0.91
N LYS A 154 9.05 22.53 -1.15
CA LYS A 154 7.61 22.62 -1.42
C LYS A 154 6.80 21.78 -0.44
N ALA A 155 5.61 22.27 -0.12
CA ALA A 155 4.58 21.51 0.57
C ALA A 155 3.90 20.56 -0.40
N PHE A 156 3.76 19.30 -0.01
CA PHE A 156 3.20 18.27 -0.87
C PHE A 156 2.16 17.41 -0.15
N PHE A 157 1.08 17.15 -0.87
CA PHE A 157 0.03 16.21 -0.51
C PHE A 157 -0.60 15.66 -1.80
N ARG A 158 -0.71 14.33 -1.88
CA ARG A 158 -1.52 13.66 -2.91
C ARG A 158 -2.43 12.63 -2.25
N GLY A 159 -3.74 12.78 -2.45
CA GLY A 159 -4.76 11.88 -1.91
C GLY A 159 -6.17 12.33 -2.25
N SER A 160 -7.13 11.43 -2.14
CA SER A 160 -8.55 11.68 -2.38
C SER A 160 -9.17 12.63 -1.35
N ARG A 161 -10.33 13.23 -1.66
CA ARG A 161 -11.06 14.10 -0.73
C ARG A 161 -11.94 13.29 0.23
N THR A 162 -11.33 12.58 1.17
CA THR A 162 -12.04 11.76 2.20
C THR A 162 -12.40 12.53 3.47
N SER A 163 -11.97 13.79 3.58
CA SER A 163 -12.31 14.70 4.68
C SER A 163 -12.24 16.14 4.18
N ALA A 164 -13.16 16.99 4.64
CA ALA A 164 -13.16 18.43 4.37
C ALA A 164 -11.95 19.16 5.00
N GLU A 165 -11.30 18.57 6.01
CA GLU A 165 -10.09 19.15 6.64
C GLU A 165 -8.92 19.28 5.65
N ARG A 166 -8.96 18.59 4.51
CA ARG A 166 -7.94 18.66 3.45
C ARG A 166 -8.08 19.91 2.58
N ASP A 167 -9.27 20.52 2.58
CA ASP A 167 -9.61 21.60 1.64
C ASP A 167 -8.74 22.85 1.78
N PRO A 168 -8.38 23.33 2.99
CA PRO A 168 -7.55 24.53 3.13
C PRO A 168 -6.19 24.42 2.42
N LEU A 169 -5.53 23.26 2.48
CA LEU A 169 -4.26 23.03 1.78
C LEU A 169 -4.46 22.94 0.26
N VAL A 170 -5.56 22.35 -0.21
CA VAL A 170 -5.90 22.31 -1.63
C VAL A 170 -6.15 23.73 -2.15
N TYR A 171 -6.90 24.55 -1.40
CA TYR A 171 -7.13 25.95 -1.76
C TYR A 171 -5.84 26.77 -1.73
N LEU A 172 -4.96 26.53 -0.76
CA LEU A 172 -3.64 27.16 -0.71
C LEU A 172 -2.84 26.82 -1.98
N SER A 173 -2.79 25.55 -2.36
CA SER A 173 -2.09 25.09 -3.57
C SER A 173 -2.64 25.71 -4.86
N ARG A 174 -3.94 26.04 -4.91
CA ARG A 174 -4.58 26.66 -6.08
C ARG A 174 -4.48 28.17 -6.10
N SER A 175 -4.28 28.79 -4.94
CA SER A 175 -4.08 30.25 -4.83
C SER A 175 -2.67 30.69 -5.21
N ASP A 176 -1.79 29.74 -5.53
CA ASP A 176 -0.46 30.00 -6.09
C ASP A 176 -0.60 30.17 -7.63
N PRO A 177 -0.22 31.33 -8.22
CA PRO A 177 -0.51 31.69 -9.61
C PRO A 177 0.00 30.71 -10.69
N ASP A 178 0.95 29.84 -10.38
CA ASP A 178 1.50 28.87 -11.34
C ASP A 178 0.62 27.62 -11.54
N LEU A 179 -0.42 27.40 -10.70
CA LEU A 179 -1.22 26.17 -10.69
C LEU A 179 -2.68 26.43 -10.25
N ASP A 180 -3.41 27.29 -10.96
CA ASP A 180 -4.87 27.37 -10.80
C ASP A 180 -5.53 26.06 -11.30
N THR A 181 -5.90 25.19 -10.36
CA THR A 181 -6.53 23.90 -10.65
C THR A 181 -8.01 23.85 -10.23
N LEU A 182 -8.68 25.00 -10.04
CA LEU A 182 -10.14 24.99 -9.97
C LEU A 182 -10.65 24.46 -11.33
N TYR A 183 -11.47 23.40 -11.33
CA TYR A 183 -11.90 22.64 -12.54
C TYR A 183 -10.85 21.73 -13.20
N ALA A 184 -9.68 21.53 -12.62
CA ALA A 184 -8.72 20.56 -13.17
C ALA A 184 -9.23 19.12 -13.05
N PRO A 185 -8.86 18.24 -14.01
CA PRO A 185 -9.14 16.82 -13.90
C PRO A 185 -8.53 16.24 -12.61
N PRO A 186 -9.06 15.11 -12.10
CA PRO A 186 -8.46 14.41 -10.98
C PRO A 186 -6.95 14.23 -11.20
N ALA A 187 -6.15 14.69 -10.24
CA ALA A 187 -4.71 14.52 -10.32
C ALA A 187 -4.36 13.03 -10.31
N SER A 188 -3.34 12.64 -11.08
CA SER A 188 -2.83 11.28 -11.07
C SER A 188 -2.32 10.89 -9.68
N GLU A 189 -2.37 9.60 -9.40
CA GLU A 189 -1.72 9.04 -8.22
C GLU A 189 -0.21 9.28 -8.27
N VAL A 190 0.40 9.41 -7.09
CA VAL A 190 1.85 9.55 -6.92
C VAL A 190 2.27 8.51 -5.89
N SER A 191 3.31 7.74 -6.21
CA SER A 191 3.85 6.71 -5.32
C SER A 191 4.36 7.33 -4.01
N LEU A 192 4.37 6.55 -2.92
CA LEU A 192 4.89 7.05 -1.64
C LEU A 192 6.39 7.34 -1.72
N GLU A 193 7.12 6.60 -2.55
CA GLU A 193 8.52 6.82 -2.88
C GLU A 193 8.76 8.21 -3.48
N ASP A 194 7.89 8.64 -4.40
CA ASP A 194 7.99 9.93 -5.06
C ASP A 194 7.55 11.10 -4.17
N HIS A 195 6.93 10.84 -3.01
CA HIS A 195 6.75 11.90 -2.00
C HIS A 195 8.09 12.33 -1.41
N CYS A 196 9.10 11.45 -1.38
CA CYS A 196 10.37 11.71 -0.71
C CYS A 196 11.21 12.80 -1.40
N GLN A 197 10.86 13.25 -2.59
CA GLN A 197 11.52 14.40 -3.24
C GLN A 197 11.13 15.76 -2.62
N TYR A 198 10.11 15.83 -1.77
CA TYR A 198 9.63 17.08 -1.16
C TYR A 198 10.02 17.20 0.32
N LYS A 199 10.35 18.42 0.77
CA LYS A 199 10.72 18.68 2.17
C LYS A 199 9.54 18.63 3.13
N TYR A 200 8.36 19.08 2.73
CA TYR A 200 7.24 19.33 3.63
C TYR A 200 6.05 18.43 3.25
N LEU A 201 5.81 17.37 4.01
CA LEU A 201 4.78 16.37 3.70
C LEU A 201 3.60 16.50 4.66
N PHE A 202 2.39 16.63 4.13
CA PHE A 202 1.20 16.74 4.95
C PHE A 202 0.49 15.40 5.16
N ASN A 203 0.07 15.17 6.39
CA ASN A 203 -0.82 14.09 6.77
C ASN A 203 -2.15 14.65 7.30
N TYR A 204 -3.25 14.06 6.82
CA TYR A 204 -4.61 14.34 7.27
C TYR A 204 -5.29 13.03 7.61
N ARG A 205 -6.29 13.08 8.50
CA ARG A 205 -7.28 12.01 8.60
C ARG A 205 -8.05 11.83 7.29
N GLY A 206 -8.68 10.68 7.14
CA GLY A 206 -9.73 10.43 6.15
C GLY A 206 -11.04 10.17 6.87
N VAL A 207 -11.63 8.99 6.60
CA VAL A 207 -12.73 8.42 7.38
C VAL A 207 -12.29 8.19 8.83
N ALA A 208 -11.06 7.71 9.03
CA ALA A 208 -10.40 7.57 10.33
C ALA A 208 -8.91 8.02 10.21
N ALA A 209 -8.02 7.51 11.05
CA ALA A 209 -6.58 7.70 10.89
C ALA A 209 -6.10 7.23 9.51
N SER A 210 -5.07 7.89 8.97
CA SER A 210 -4.58 7.60 7.61
C SER A 210 -3.29 6.81 7.63
N PHE A 211 -3.27 5.69 6.93
CA PHE A 211 -2.07 4.86 6.76
C PHE A 211 -0.88 5.59 6.15
N ARG A 212 -1.10 6.74 5.50
CA ARG A 212 -0.06 7.63 4.96
C ARG A 212 0.93 8.06 6.04
N PHE A 213 0.46 8.33 7.26
CA PHE A 213 1.26 9.00 8.28
C PHE A 213 2.61 8.34 8.55
N LYS A 214 2.61 7.02 8.82
CA LYS A 214 3.84 6.25 9.06
C LYS A 214 4.83 6.26 7.88
N HIS A 215 4.33 6.32 6.65
CA HIS A 215 5.17 6.26 5.45
C HIS A 215 5.93 7.57 5.22
N LEU A 216 5.32 8.72 5.54
CA LEU A 216 5.95 10.03 5.30
C LEU A 216 7.24 10.20 6.10
N PHE A 217 7.30 9.66 7.33
CA PHE A 217 8.49 9.71 8.16
C PHE A 217 9.69 9.00 7.53
N LEU A 218 9.45 7.91 6.80
CA LEU A 218 10.51 7.15 6.13
C LEU A 218 11.19 7.93 5.01
N CYS A 219 10.60 9.04 4.54
CA CYS A 219 11.23 9.91 3.57
C CYS A 219 12.33 10.81 4.16
N LYS A 220 12.50 10.92 5.49
CA LYS A 220 13.28 11.98 6.15
C LYS A 220 12.84 13.39 5.69
N SER A 221 11.54 13.56 5.50
CA SER A 221 10.92 14.85 5.19
C SER A 221 10.18 15.35 6.44
N LEU A 222 10.03 16.66 6.58
CA LEU A 222 9.29 17.25 7.70
C LEU A 222 7.80 16.94 7.54
N VAL A 223 7.23 16.23 8.51
CA VAL A 223 5.82 15.85 8.49
C VAL A 223 4.99 16.89 9.23
N PHE A 224 3.97 17.40 8.55
CA PHE A 224 2.90 18.22 9.14
C PHE A 224 1.68 17.33 9.36
N HIS A 225 1.26 17.15 10.61
CA HIS A 225 0.09 16.36 10.94
C HIS A 225 -1.08 17.26 11.34
N VAL A 226 -2.14 17.22 10.56
CA VAL A 226 -3.36 17.99 10.82
C VAL A 226 -4.35 17.19 11.66
N GLY A 227 -4.77 17.79 12.78
CA GLY A 227 -5.66 17.18 13.78
C GLY A 227 -4.96 16.22 14.73
N ASP A 228 -5.61 15.93 15.85
CA ASP A 228 -5.10 15.10 16.96
C ASP A 228 -6.11 14.06 17.48
N THR A 229 -7.30 13.99 16.88
CA THR A 229 -8.41 13.15 17.36
C THR A 229 -8.33 11.69 16.93
N TRP A 230 -7.85 11.43 15.72
CA TRP A 230 -7.83 10.09 15.13
C TRP A 230 -6.46 9.43 15.29
N LEU A 231 -6.44 8.28 15.97
CA LEU A 231 -5.21 7.61 16.39
C LEU A 231 -5.09 6.20 15.81
N GLU A 232 -3.87 5.82 15.44
CA GLU A 232 -3.45 4.41 15.39
C GLU A 232 -2.64 4.08 16.67
N PHE A 233 -2.39 2.80 16.93
CA PHE A 233 -1.77 2.35 18.19
C PHE A 233 -0.40 2.97 18.50
N PHE A 234 0.35 3.39 17.48
CA PHE A 234 1.69 3.96 17.62
C PHE A 234 1.69 5.49 17.77
N TYR A 235 0.57 6.16 17.48
CA TYR A 235 0.49 7.63 17.50
C TYR A 235 0.87 8.24 18.85
N PRO A 236 0.45 7.69 20.02
CA PRO A 236 0.83 8.25 21.32
C PRO A 236 2.35 8.29 21.59
N SER A 237 3.14 7.50 20.84
CA SER A 237 4.61 7.54 20.93
C SER A 237 5.23 8.65 20.08
N LEU A 238 4.47 9.21 19.13
CA LEU A 238 4.90 10.35 18.32
C LEU A 238 4.58 11.64 19.07
N ILE A 239 5.62 12.39 19.46
CA ILE A 239 5.48 13.60 20.26
C ILE A 239 5.44 14.82 19.31
N PRO A 240 4.39 15.67 19.37
CA PRO A 240 4.33 16.90 18.60
C PRO A 240 5.54 17.80 18.88
N TRP A 241 6.02 18.52 17.86
CA TRP A 241 7.22 19.37 17.87
C TRP A 241 8.56 18.63 18.03
N VAL A 242 8.55 17.36 18.46
CA VAL A 242 9.75 16.51 18.52
C VAL A 242 9.89 15.72 17.23
N HIS A 243 8.84 15.00 16.84
CA HIS A 243 8.84 14.08 15.70
C HIS A 243 8.12 14.65 14.46
N TYR A 244 7.17 15.56 14.65
CA TYR A 244 6.38 16.16 13.57
C TYR A 244 5.83 17.53 13.98
N VAL A 245 5.33 18.30 13.03
CA VAL A 245 4.66 19.59 13.26
C VAL A 245 3.16 19.38 13.39
N PRO A 246 2.54 19.63 14.56
CA PRO A 246 1.09 19.57 14.71
C PRO A 246 0.43 20.80 14.08
N ILE A 247 -0.69 20.58 13.40
CA ILE A 247 -1.55 21.65 12.86
C ILE A 247 -2.98 21.39 13.35
N SER A 248 -3.69 22.45 13.75
CA SER A 248 -5.11 22.37 14.14
C SER A 248 -5.96 21.84 12.99
N SER A 249 -6.96 21.00 13.28
CA SER A 249 -7.94 20.52 12.29
C SER A 249 -8.79 21.64 11.69
N THR A 250 -8.89 22.77 12.38
CA THR A 250 -9.61 23.97 11.92
C THR A 250 -8.68 25.02 11.29
N ALA A 251 -7.41 24.68 11.04
CA ALA A 251 -6.44 25.62 10.53
C ALA A 251 -6.86 26.18 9.16
N THR A 252 -6.75 27.49 9.00
CA THR A 252 -7.02 28.17 7.73
C THR A 252 -5.86 27.99 6.76
N LYS A 253 -6.10 28.30 5.48
CA LYS A 253 -5.03 28.28 4.46
C LYS A 253 -3.89 29.25 4.80
N GLU A 254 -4.21 30.39 5.43
CA GLU A 254 -3.23 31.39 5.88
C GLU A 254 -2.37 30.87 7.03
N GLU A 255 -2.95 30.14 7.97
CA GLU A 255 -2.20 29.53 9.08
C GLU A 255 -1.28 28.42 8.58
N ILE A 256 -1.77 27.56 7.68
CA ILE A 256 -0.96 26.53 7.02
C ILE A 256 0.22 27.17 6.25
N LYS A 257 -0.04 28.27 5.52
CA LYS A 257 0.99 29.01 4.80
C LYS A 257 2.09 29.53 5.74
N LYS A 258 1.71 30.13 6.88
CA LYS A 258 2.67 30.60 7.90
C LYS A 258 3.58 29.50 8.43
N TYR A 259 3.03 28.31 8.68
CA TYR A 259 3.87 27.16 9.09
C TYR A 259 4.88 26.77 8.02
N ILE A 260 4.47 26.71 6.75
CA ILE A 260 5.36 26.36 5.64
C ILE A 260 6.45 27.43 5.49
N GLU A 261 6.10 28.71 5.55
CA GLU A 261 7.05 29.83 5.46
C GLU A 261 8.06 29.82 6.62
N TYR A 262 7.59 29.60 7.85
CA TYR A 262 8.45 29.49 9.02
C TYR A 262 9.54 28.43 8.85
N PHE A 263 9.17 27.21 8.41
CA PHE A 263 10.16 26.14 8.23
C PHE A 263 11.02 26.29 6.97
N LYS A 264 10.58 27.06 5.97
CA LYS A 264 11.45 27.48 4.85
C LYS A 264 12.55 28.43 5.32
N GLU A 265 12.24 29.34 6.24
CA GLU A 265 13.21 30.28 6.83
C GLU A 265 14.10 29.62 7.89
N HIS A 266 13.63 28.53 8.52
CA HIS A 266 14.32 27.81 9.58
C HIS A 266 14.62 26.35 9.17
N ASP A 267 15.34 26.19 8.06
CA ASP A 267 15.60 24.89 7.42
C ASP A 267 16.33 23.88 8.33
N SER A 268 17.23 24.35 9.19
CA SER A 268 17.93 23.49 10.15
C SER A 268 16.98 22.84 11.16
N ILE A 269 16.04 23.64 11.72
CA ILE A 269 15.01 23.16 12.66
C ILE A 269 14.08 22.18 11.95
N ALA A 270 13.70 22.47 10.70
CA ALA A 270 12.89 21.58 9.89
C ALA A 270 13.56 20.20 9.69
N ARG A 271 14.86 20.21 9.36
CA ARG A 271 15.65 18.98 9.18
C ARG A 271 15.73 18.16 10.46
N GLU A 272 16.02 18.80 11.60
CA GLU A 272 16.13 18.11 12.88
C GLU A 272 14.83 17.40 13.30
N ILE A 273 13.68 18.04 13.12
CA ILE A 273 12.38 17.40 13.43
C ILE A 273 12.14 16.22 12.48
N ALA A 274 12.44 16.39 11.19
CA ALA A 274 12.29 15.33 10.18
C ALA A 274 13.16 14.10 10.50
N GLU A 275 14.41 14.32 10.93
CA GLU A 275 15.34 13.26 11.32
C GLU A 275 14.85 12.51 12.56
N ARG A 276 14.42 13.23 13.62
CA ARG A 276 13.86 12.60 14.82
C ARG A 276 12.59 11.79 14.51
N GLY A 277 11.72 12.30 13.65
CA GLY A 277 10.52 11.58 13.21
C GLY A 277 10.84 10.31 12.44
N PHE A 278 11.81 10.37 11.53
CA PHE A 278 12.35 9.20 10.83
C PHE A 278 12.90 8.17 11.83
N GLU A 279 13.81 8.58 12.71
CA GLU A 279 14.46 7.70 13.68
C GLU A 279 13.46 7.00 14.59
N HIS A 280 12.44 7.73 15.05
CA HIS A 280 11.40 7.16 15.90
C HIS A 280 10.65 6.03 15.21
N ILE A 281 10.18 6.25 13.98
CA ILE A 281 9.47 5.23 13.20
C ILE A 281 10.41 4.09 12.81
N TRP A 282 11.62 4.40 12.38
CA TRP A 282 12.61 3.41 11.94
C TRP A 282 12.98 2.42 13.06
N ASN A 283 13.12 2.93 14.28
CA ASN A 283 13.58 2.13 15.42
C ASN A 283 12.44 1.47 16.21
N ASN A 284 11.24 2.04 16.21
CA ASN A 284 10.16 1.63 17.12
C ASN A 284 8.88 1.14 16.44
N LEU A 285 8.82 1.15 15.11
CA LEU A 285 7.66 0.70 14.35
C LEU A 285 8.04 -0.35 13.30
N THR A 286 8.77 -1.37 13.75
CA THR A 286 9.15 -2.52 12.93
C THR A 286 8.12 -3.64 12.99
N ASP A 287 8.23 -4.61 12.08
CA ASP A 287 7.38 -5.81 12.08
C ASP A 287 7.48 -6.61 13.40
N LYS A 288 8.66 -6.58 14.05
CA LYS A 288 8.86 -7.15 15.39
C LYS A 288 8.05 -6.40 16.44
N ASP A 289 8.00 -5.08 16.37
CA ASP A 289 7.26 -4.23 17.32
C ASP A 289 5.76 -4.44 17.18
N VAL A 290 5.26 -4.54 15.95
CA VAL A 290 3.85 -4.83 15.64
C VAL A 290 3.44 -6.20 16.17
N LYS A 291 4.23 -7.25 15.90
CA LYS A 291 4.01 -8.60 16.44
C LYS A 291 4.06 -8.61 17.98
N CYS A 292 5.02 -7.88 18.56
CA CYS A 292 5.15 -7.74 20.01
C CYS A 292 3.94 -7.03 20.63
N TYR A 293 3.44 -5.98 19.98
CA TYR A 293 2.25 -5.24 20.39
C TYR A 293 1.02 -6.15 20.41
N TRP A 294 0.76 -6.87 19.31
CA TRP A 294 -0.33 -7.85 19.23
C TRP A 294 -0.25 -8.91 20.33
N LYS A 295 0.93 -9.52 20.51
CA LYS A 295 1.14 -10.53 21.56
C LYS A 295 0.86 -9.97 22.96
N LYS A 296 1.32 -8.76 23.27
CA LYS A 296 1.07 -8.11 24.56
C LYS A 296 -0.39 -7.73 24.74
N LEU A 297 -1.03 -7.17 23.71
CA LEU A 297 -2.42 -6.78 23.69
C LEU A 297 -3.33 -7.97 23.99
N LEU A 298 -3.20 -9.05 23.20
CA LEU A 298 -4.01 -10.26 23.36
C LEU A 298 -3.79 -10.92 24.73
N LYS A 299 -2.53 -10.99 25.21
CA LYS A 299 -2.23 -11.53 26.55
C LYS A 299 -2.85 -10.70 27.68
N LYS A 300 -2.90 -9.37 27.54
CA LYS A 300 -3.55 -8.51 28.54
C LYS A 300 -5.06 -8.62 28.47
N TYR A 301 -5.61 -8.62 27.25
CA TYR A 301 -7.05 -8.79 27.01
C TYR A 301 -7.57 -10.11 27.57
N ALA A 302 -6.85 -11.22 27.35
CA ALA A 302 -7.24 -12.53 27.86
C ALA A 302 -7.41 -12.57 29.40
N LYS A 303 -6.67 -11.74 30.14
CA LYS A 303 -6.81 -11.64 31.61
C LYS A 303 -8.09 -10.93 32.06
N LEU A 304 -8.77 -10.23 31.16
CA LEU A 304 -10.02 -9.51 31.44
C LEU A 304 -11.25 -10.39 31.23
N VAL A 305 -11.09 -11.54 30.57
CA VAL A 305 -12.17 -12.50 30.29
C VAL A 305 -12.58 -13.16 31.61
N LYS A 306 -13.87 -13.09 31.95
CA LYS A 306 -14.44 -13.59 33.22
C LYS A 306 -15.25 -14.88 33.06
N TYR A 307 -15.19 -15.50 31.89
CA TYR A 307 -15.95 -16.70 31.54
C TYR A 307 -15.03 -17.69 30.82
N ASP A 308 -15.40 -18.96 30.84
CA ASP A 308 -14.66 -20.00 30.13
C ASP A 308 -14.98 -19.95 28.64
N VAL A 309 -13.94 -19.95 27.81
CA VAL A 309 -14.10 -19.87 26.35
C VAL A 309 -14.39 -21.27 25.81
N GLU A 310 -15.57 -21.43 25.20
CA GLU A 310 -15.96 -22.67 24.53
C GLU A 310 -15.80 -22.56 23.01
N LYS A 311 -15.48 -23.69 22.37
CA LYS A 311 -15.32 -23.75 20.92
C LYS A 311 -16.69 -23.70 20.24
N ASP A 312 -16.89 -22.68 19.44
CA ASP A 312 -18.01 -22.60 18.50
C ASP A 312 -17.75 -23.54 17.30
N LYS A 313 -18.68 -24.45 17.02
CA LYS A 313 -18.57 -25.45 15.96
C LYS A 313 -18.91 -24.90 14.58
N ASP A 314 -19.58 -23.75 14.53
CA ASP A 314 -20.00 -23.11 13.28
C ASP A 314 -18.90 -22.19 12.72
N LEU A 315 -17.85 -21.93 13.51
CA LEU A 315 -16.69 -21.16 13.08
C LEU A 315 -15.65 -22.02 12.33
N ILE A 316 -15.15 -21.47 11.22
CA ILE A 316 -14.07 -22.06 10.43
C ILE A 316 -12.72 -21.92 11.13
N LEU A 317 -11.89 -22.97 11.05
CA LEU A 317 -10.52 -22.94 11.56
C LEU A 317 -9.61 -22.16 10.59
N ILE A 318 -8.93 -21.13 11.12
CA ILE A 318 -7.88 -20.39 10.41
C ILE A 318 -6.54 -20.85 10.99
N ASN A 319 -5.70 -21.47 10.15
CA ASN A 319 -4.36 -21.97 10.51
C ASN A 319 -3.26 -21.10 9.92
#